data_AF-A0A445KYH3-F1
#
_entry.id   AF-A0A445KYH3-F1
#
_cell.length_a   1.000
_cell.length_b   1.000
_cell.length_c   1.000
_cell.angle_alpha   90.00
_cell.angle_beta   90.00
_cell.angle_gamma   90.00
#
_symmetry.space_group_name_H-M   'P 1'
#
loop_
_entity.id
_entity.type
_entity.pdbx_description
1 polymer ?
#
loop_
_entity_poly.entity_id
_entity_poly.type
_entity_poly.pdbx_seq_one_letter_code
_entity_poly.pdbx_strand_id
1 'polypeptide(L)'
;MAKGVIGEETRLKLAEGLLSQSAVPSEVGLLIGKFSSSLGRAFLFDLIPTPHNDSAEPACALTDPDKKKGTKSNPADSSSLFIDKDWVAEHARQVSRMLVGGIKVVGLYVWVSDAAFKNSTIMLCQTVKGVAEAAPVLEGDWDERLLLHISYSPRRWNCRNCSLSSNITSSSLRPCDFKMGKVLTSLQTFKCMHNFNLRLPILRDSASKFQTLSDVLRHAISIHAKELAGAKALIDGKLVVESESYSSDGVHEVELLLSFLNDSSIEACSQGDVVGILSFSGLICSFAYLNSKEPISQAITDIKGDIITSLQSRLDIICDEVDVDSGNNHDVGSQVSNEISAEKPVPQLVLHLLRKGCSLPFPRRVFAPWLAGVYVCDYLQPSETVEKRLPGLC
;
A
#
# COMPACT_ATOMS: atom_id res chain seq x y z
N MET A 1 -2.49 15.39 -10.24
CA MET A 1 -3.95 15.60 -10.34
C MET A 1 -4.56 14.78 -11.48
N ALA A 2 -5.58 13.97 -11.20
CA ALA A 2 -6.32 13.24 -12.22
C ALA A 2 -7.37 14.17 -12.85
N LYS A 3 -7.31 14.37 -14.16
CA LYS A 3 -8.28 15.18 -14.91
C LYS A 3 -9.59 14.43 -15.14
N GLY A 4 -9.53 13.09 -15.18
CA GLY A 4 -10.69 12.22 -15.25
C GLY A 4 -10.41 10.85 -14.67
N VAL A 5 -11.47 10.18 -14.23
CA VAL A 5 -11.46 8.87 -13.60
C VAL A 5 -12.32 7.92 -14.41
N ILE A 6 -11.78 6.75 -14.74
CA ILE A 6 -12.50 5.67 -15.43
C ILE A 6 -12.55 4.48 -14.48
N GLY A 7 -13.75 4.11 -14.03
CA GLY A 7 -13.94 2.93 -13.21
C GLY A 7 -14.36 1.70 -14.01
N GLU A 8 -13.90 0.52 -13.58
CA GLU A 8 -14.27 -0.77 -14.16
C GLU A 8 -15.78 -1.01 -14.02
N GLU A 9 -16.49 -0.90 -15.15
CA GLU A 9 -17.95 -0.87 -15.20
C GLU A 9 -18.59 -2.10 -14.56
N THR A 10 -18.06 -3.30 -14.83
CA THR A 10 -18.67 -4.53 -14.32
C THR A 10 -18.53 -4.64 -12.80
N ARG A 11 -17.39 -4.22 -12.24
CA ARG A 11 -17.13 -4.27 -10.80
C ARG A 11 -17.92 -3.22 -10.04
N LEU A 12 -17.89 -1.98 -10.52
CA LEU A 12 -18.55 -0.87 -9.84
C LEU A 12 -20.09 -1.01 -9.86
N LYS A 13 -20.68 -1.52 -10.95
CA LYS A 13 -22.12 -1.82 -10.99
C LYS A 13 -22.52 -2.97 -10.07
N LEU A 14 -21.67 -3.99 -9.94
CA LEU A 14 -21.89 -5.09 -9.00
C LEU A 14 -21.89 -4.55 -7.57
N ALA A 15 -20.88 -3.74 -7.21
CA ALA A 15 -20.81 -3.10 -5.91
C ALA A 15 -22.03 -2.19 -5.63
N GLU A 16 -22.47 -1.40 -6.61
CA GLU A 16 -23.71 -0.60 -6.49
C GLU A 16 -24.93 -1.48 -6.19
N GLY A 17 -25.05 -2.61 -6.89
CA GLY A 17 -26.13 -3.57 -6.72
C GLY A 17 -26.15 -4.15 -5.31
N LEU A 18 -24.99 -4.54 -4.79
CA LEU A 18 -24.83 -5.04 -3.42
C LEU A 18 -25.18 -3.97 -2.38
N LEU A 19 -24.64 -2.76 -2.52
CA LEU A 19 -24.93 -1.63 -1.64
C LEU A 19 -26.42 -1.26 -1.63
N SER A 20 -27.08 -1.38 -2.78
CA SER A 20 -28.51 -1.09 -2.92
C SER A 20 -29.42 -2.14 -2.29
N GLN A 21 -28.97 -3.39 -2.26
CA GLN A 21 -29.69 -4.51 -1.63
C GLN A 21 -29.38 -4.58 -0.14
N SER A 22 -28.20 -4.11 0.25
CA SER A 22 -27.79 -3.96 1.63
C SER A 22 -28.70 -2.97 2.35
N ALA A 23 -29.19 -3.35 3.53
CA ALA A 23 -29.95 -2.46 4.41
C ALA A 23 -29.02 -1.50 5.20
N VAL A 24 -27.74 -1.43 4.85
CA VAL A 24 -26.73 -0.66 5.57
C VAL A 24 -26.89 0.84 5.27
N PRO A 25 -27.03 1.69 6.30
CA PRO A 25 -27.29 3.13 6.12
C PRO A 25 -26.04 3.91 5.68
N SER A 26 -24.84 3.39 5.95
CA SER A 26 -23.57 3.99 5.55
C SER A 26 -22.48 2.94 5.40
N GLU A 27 -21.64 3.06 4.38
CA GLU A 27 -20.45 2.22 4.21
C GLU A 27 -19.25 3.08 3.81
N VAL A 28 -18.05 2.70 4.25
CA VAL A 28 -16.79 3.31 3.86
C VAL A 28 -15.83 2.21 3.43
N GLY A 29 -14.99 2.50 2.44
CA GLY A 29 -13.98 1.56 1.99
C GLY A 29 -12.94 2.20 1.08
N LEU A 30 -12.05 1.37 0.56
CA LEU A 30 -10.90 1.78 -0.22
C LEU A 30 -11.19 1.74 -1.72
N LEU A 31 -10.61 2.69 -2.44
CA LEU A 31 -10.54 2.67 -3.90
C LEU A 31 -9.23 2.02 -4.33
N ILE A 32 -9.32 0.91 -5.07
CA ILE A 32 -8.14 0.26 -5.65
C ILE A 32 -8.06 0.58 -7.13
N GLY A 33 -6.89 1.01 -7.56
CA GLY A 33 -6.73 1.52 -8.91
C GLY A 33 -5.30 1.85 -9.28
N LYS A 34 -5.15 2.59 -10.36
CA LYS A 34 -3.86 3.09 -10.87
C LYS A 34 -3.99 4.54 -11.30
N PHE A 35 -3.01 5.36 -10.94
CA PHE A 35 -2.85 6.70 -11.51
C PHE A 35 -1.93 6.65 -12.73
N SER A 36 -2.35 7.29 -13.80
CA SER A 36 -1.58 7.39 -15.03
C SER A 36 -1.19 8.84 -15.28
N SER A 37 0.06 9.19 -14.98
CA SER A 37 0.62 10.54 -15.18
C SER A 37 0.60 10.94 -16.65
N SER A 38 0.97 10.02 -17.54
CA SER A 38 1.04 10.24 -18.99
C SER A 38 -0.33 10.55 -19.61
N LEU A 39 -1.38 9.92 -19.10
CA LEU A 39 -2.76 10.13 -19.58
C LEU A 39 -3.51 11.20 -18.78
N GLY A 40 -2.96 11.65 -17.65
CA GLY A 40 -3.63 12.53 -16.70
C GLY A 40 -4.95 11.94 -16.17
N ARG A 41 -5.03 10.61 -16.05
CA ARG A 41 -6.24 9.88 -15.68
C ARG A 41 -5.98 8.92 -14.52
N ALA A 42 -7.04 8.60 -13.78
CA ALA A 42 -7.03 7.47 -12.86
C ALA A 42 -7.94 6.36 -13.36
N PHE A 43 -7.55 5.13 -13.08
CA PHE A 43 -8.29 3.93 -13.42
C PHE A 43 -8.70 3.24 -12.12
N LEU A 44 -9.99 3.05 -11.88
CA LEU A 44 -10.49 2.32 -10.70
C LEU A 44 -10.80 0.88 -11.10
N PHE A 45 -10.27 -0.07 -10.35
CA PHE A 45 -10.45 -1.50 -10.60
C PHE A 45 -11.48 -2.11 -9.68
N ASP A 46 -11.49 -1.72 -8.40
CA ASP A 46 -12.43 -2.28 -7.42
C ASP A 46 -12.70 -1.32 -6.26
N LEU A 47 -13.79 -1.62 -5.54
CA LEU A 47 -14.18 -1.02 -4.28
C LEU A 47 -14.03 -2.08 -3.19
N ILE A 48 -13.18 -1.86 -2.19
CA ILE A 48 -12.97 -2.81 -1.09
C ILE A 48 -13.60 -2.22 0.20
N PRO A 49 -14.71 -2.78 0.71
CA PRO A 49 -15.32 -2.30 1.94
C PRO A 49 -14.37 -2.46 3.11
N THR A 50 -14.33 -1.48 4.00
CA THR A 50 -13.57 -1.62 5.24
C THR A 50 -14.28 -2.65 6.14
N PRO A 51 -13.56 -3.69 6.60
CA PRO A 51 -14.16 -4.71 7.46
C PRO A 51 -14.58 -4.14 8.82
N HIS A 52 -15.39 -4.89 9.56
CA HIS A 52 -15.67 -4.57 10.95
C HIS A 52 -14.37 -4.55 11.76
N ASN A 53 -14.29 -3.69 12.77
CA ASN A 53 -13.14 -3.63 13.66
C ASN A 53 -13.07 -4.86 14.59
N ASP A 54 -12.02 -4.95 15.40
CA ASP A 54 -11.81 -6.08 16.32
C ASP A 54 -12.95 -6.24 17.35
N SER A 55 -13.72 -5.18 17.60
CA SER A 55 -14.93 -5.18 18.44
C SER A 55 -16.20 -5.57 17.69
N ALA A 56 -16.07 -6.00 16.42
CA ALA A 56 -17.17 -6.29 15.49
C ALA A 56 -18.08 -5.08 15.17
N GLU A 57 -17.59 -3.85 15.36
CA GLU A 57 -18.31 -2.63 15.04
C GLU A 57 -18.00 -2.17 13.60
N PRO A 58 -18.95 -1.52 12.91
CA PRO A 58 -18.72 -1.02 11.55
C PRO A 58 -17.74 0.16 11.57
N ALA A 59 -16.92 0.26 10.51
CA ALA A 59 -15.93 1.35 10.37
C ALA A 59 -16.57 2.75 10.22
N CYS A 60 -17.86 2.83 9.89
CA CYS A 60 -18.58 4.08 9.85
C CYS A 60 -20.05 3.91 10.28
N ALA A 61 -20.62 5.00 10.81
CA ALA A 61 -22.02 5.04 11.23
C ALA A 61 -22.59 6.46 11.04
N LEU A 62 -23.90 6.55 10.80
CA LEU A 62 -24.60 7.83 10.82
C LEU A 62 -24.89 8.25 12.28
N THR A 63 -24.54 9.48 12.60
CA THR A 63 -24.82 10.13 13.88
C THR A 63 -25.89 11.19 13.68
N ASP A 64 -26.95 11.12 14.48
CA ASP A 64 -27.94 12.20 14.55
C ASP A 64 -27.43 13.32 15.48
N PRO A 65 -27.77 14.59 15.22
CA PRO A 65 -27.47 15.67 16.14
C PRO A 65 -28.24 15.47 17.45
N ASP A 66 -27.58 15.73 18.59
CA ASP A 66 -28.21 15.72 19.90
C ASP A 66 -29.52 16.53 19.88
N LYS A 67 -30.64 15.89 20.20
CA LYS A 67 -31.98 16.49 20.23
C LYS A 67 -32.05 17.60 21.29
N LYS A 68 -31.53 18.79 21.02
CA LYS A 68 -32.00 20.01 21.68
C LYS A 68 -33.37 20.35 21.11
N LYS A 69 -34.38 20.26 21.98
CA LYS A 69 -35.80 20.52 21.72
C LYS A 69 -35.99 21.74 20.82
N GLY A 70 -36.59 21.50 19.64
CA GLY A 70 -37.44 22.48 18.98
C GLY A 70 -37.01 22.94 17.59
N THR A 71 -37.05 22.07 16.58
CA THR A 71 -37.54 22.43 15.23
C THR A 71 -37.95 21.15 14.49
N LYS A 72 -39.06 21.18 13.73
CA LYS A 72 -39.48 20.07 12.85
C LYS A 72 -38.58 20.07 11.60
N SER A 73 -37.38 19.53 11.69
CA SER A 73 -36.59 19.10 10.53
C SER A 73 -36.72 17.58 10.36
N ASN A 74 -36.77 17.09 9.12
CA ASN A 74 -36.71 15.65 8.87
C ASN A 74 -35.38 15.10 9.40
N PRO A 75 -35.36 13.98 10.15
CA PRO A 75 -34.14 13.44 10.75
C PRO A 75 -33.02 13.16 9.74
N ALA A 76 -33.40 12.77 8.51
CA ALA A 76 -32.47 12.41 7.43
C ALA A 76 -31.64 13.59 6.88
N ASP A 77 -32.07 14.84 7.08
CA ASP A 77 -31.38 16.02 6.53
C ASP A 77 -30.26 16.54 7.46
N SER A 78 -30.23 16.08 8.72
CA SER A 78 -29.29 16.56 9.74
C SER A 78 -28.24 15.54 10.19
N SER A 79 -28.32 14.29 9.73
CA SER A 79 -27.35 13.26 10.08
C SER A 79 -25.95 13.62 9.55
N SER A 80 -24.93 13.39 10.36
CA SER A 80 -23.51 13.38 9.96
C SER A 80 -22.97 11.96 9.96
N LEU A 81 -21.86 11.74 9.29
CA LEU A 81 -21.15 10.47 9.23
C LEU A 81 -20.02 10.50 10.25
N PHE A 82 -19.94 9.48 11.08
CA PHE A 82 -18.77 9.12 11.88
C PHE A 82 -17.95 8.06 11.12
N ILE A 83 -16.64 8.17 11.16
CA ILE A 83 -15.69 7.23 10.54
C ILE A 83 -14.55 7.01 11.54
N ASP A 84 -14.26 5.74 11.82
CA ASP A 84 -13.03 5.34 12.49
C ASP A 84 -11.85 5.48 11.51
N LYS A 85 -11.13 6.60 11.63
CA LYS A 85 -10.06 6.95 10.69
C LYS A 85 -8.86 6.04 10.83
N ASP A 86 -8.55 5.63 12.05
CA ASP A 86 -7.37 4.84 12.37
C ASP A 86 -7.58 3.41 11.86
N TRP A 87 -8.79 2.87 12.02
CA TRP A 87 -9.16 1.57 11.45
C TRP A 87 -9.14 1.58 9.91
N VAL A 88 -9.69 2.62 9.27
CA VAL A 88 -9.65 2.75 7.80
C VAL A 88 -8.21 2.92 7.29
N ALA A 89 -7.37 3.67 8.02
CA ALA A 89 -5.96 3.82 7.70
C ALA A 89 -5.20 2.50 7.84
N GLU A 90 -5.46 1.74 8.90
CA GLU A 90 -4.89 0.40 9.09
C GLU A 90 -5.30 -0.56 7.98
N HIS A 91 -6.58 -0.57 7.61
CA HIS A 91 -7.07 -1.33 6.46
C HIS A 91 -6.33 -0.92 5.16
N ALA A 92 -6.13 0.38 4.93
CA ALA A 92 -5.37 0.87 3.78
C ALA A 92 -3.91 0.40 3.78
N ARG A 93 -3.26 0.43 4.94
CA ARG A 93 -1.89 -0.06 5.13
C ARG A 93 -1.79 -1.54 4.75
N GLN A 94 -2.69 -2.36 5.28
CA GLN A 94 -2.71 -3.81 5.00
C GLN A 94 -2.97 -4.09 3.52
N VAL A 95 -4.01 -3.51 2.93
CA VAL A 95 -4.34 -3.71 1.51
C VAL A 95 -3.18 -3.23 0.64
N SER A 96 -2.52 -2.11 0.96
CA SER A 96 -1.41 -1.59 0.16
C SER A 96 -0.24 -2.58 0.03
N ARG A 97 0.02 -3.40 1.05
CA ARG A 97 1.05 -4.45 1.05
C ARG A 97 0.70 -5.59 0.10
N MET A 98 -0.58 -5.82 -0.14
CA MET A 98 -1.11 -6.89 -0.98
C MET A 98 -1.13 -6.54 -2.48
N LEU A 99 -0.98 -5.26 -2.82
CA LEU A 99 -1.03 -4.80 -4.20
C LEU A 99 0.33 -4.99 -4.88
N VAL A 100 0.30 -5.21 -6.19
CA VAL A 100 1.49 -5.36 -7.03
C VAL A 100 1.75 -4.10 -7.87
N GLY A 101 2.78 -4.13 -8.71
CA GLY A 101 3.27 -2.99 -9.49
C GLY A 101 2.20 -2.21 -10.22
N GLY A 102 2.21 -0.88 -10.01
CA GLY A 102 1.28 0.08 -10.59
C GLY A 102 -0.10 0.12 -9.94
N ILE A 103 -0.53 -0.92 -9.22
CA ILE A 103 -1.82 -0.94 -8.52
C ILE A 103 -1.63 -0.39 -7.10
N LYS A 104 -2.47 0.57 -6.71
CA LYS A 104 -2.37 1.29 -5.43
C LYS A 104 -3.75 1.51 -4.81
N VAL A 105 -3.76 1.84 -3.53
CA VAL A 105 -4.90 2.47 -2.86
C VAL A 105 -4.95 3.92 -3.33
N VAL A 106 -5.85 4.21 -4.27
CA VAL A 106 -5.95 5.52 -4.93
C VAL A 106 -6.85 6.50 -4.18
N GLY A 107 -7.60 6.03 -3.18
CA GLY A 107 -8.48 6.87 -2.38
C GLY A 107 -9.50 6.12 -1.56
N LEU A 108 -10.60 6.80 -1.25
CA LEU A 108 -11.70 6.34 -0.39
C LEU A 108 -13.02 6.37 -1.15
N TYR A 109 -13.88 5.38 -0.97
CA TYR A 109 -15.29 5.50 -1.32
C TYR A 109 -16.18 5.57 -0.10
N VAL A 110 -17.33 6.21 -0.26
CA VAL A 110 -18.36 6.30 0.77
C VAL A 110 -19.74 6.11 0.15
N TRP A 111 -20.53 5.25 0.77
CA TRP A 111 -21.95 5.06 0.50
C TRP A 111 -22.75 5.80 1.57
N VAL A 112 -23.43 6.89 1.19
CA VAL A 112 -24.17 7.76 2.11
C VAL A 112 -25.11 8.71 1.36
N SER A 113 -26.17 9.24 2.00
CA SER A 113 -27.02 10.28 1.41
C SER A 113 -26.25 11.56 1.05
N ASP A 114 -26.77 12.35 0.10
CA ASP A 114 -26.19 13.65 -0.26
C ASP A 114 -26.12 14.62 0.93
N ALA A 115 -27.10 14.57 1.84
CA ALA A 115 -27.14 15.43 3.01
C ALA A 115 -26.02 15.08 4.00
N ALA A 116 -25.90 13.80 4.37
CA ALA A 116 -24.87 13.35 5.30
C ALA A 116 -23.46 13.49 4.71
N PHE A 117 -23.27 13.32 3.40
CA PHE A 117 -21.98 13.62 2.75
C PHE A 117 -21.57 15.08 2.98
N LYS A 118 -22.47 16.04 2.72
CA LYS A 118 -22.17 17.48 2.87
C LYS A 118 -21.83 17.83 4.31
N ASN A 119 -22.58 17.29 5.27
CA ASN A 119 -22.37 17.51 6.70
C ASN A 119 -21.04 16.91 7.22
N SER A 120 -20.41 16.00 6.47
CA SER A 120 -19.26 15.21 6.92
C SER A 120 -17.98 15.46 6.12
N THR A 121 -17.97 16.52 5.30
CA THR A 121 -16.87 16.82 4.37
C THR A 121 -15.49 16.85 5.05
N ILE A 122 -15.38 17.50 6.22
CA ILE A 122 -14.11 17.61 6.95
C ILE A 122 -13.63 16.24 7.43
N MET A 123 -14.54 15.41 7.96
CA MET A 123 -14.20 14.07 8.43
C MET A 123 -13.74 13.17 7.29
N LEU A 124 -14.41 13.25 6.14
CA LEU A 124 -14.03 12.51 4.93
C LEU A 124 -12.63 12.92 4.45
N CYS A 125 -12.33 14.22 4.36
CA CYS A 125 -11.00 14.68 3.98
C CYS A 125 -9.91 14.21 4.96
N GLN A 126 -10.19 14.24 6.28
CA GLN A 126 -9.26 13.74 7.29
C GLN A 126 -9.03 12.24 7.17
N THR A 127 -10.07 11.47 6.87
CA THR A 127 -9.98 10.01 6.62
C THR A 127 -9.13 9.75 5.37
N VAL A 128 -9.38 10.47 4.28
CA VAL A 128 -8.61 10.37 3.03
C VAL A 128 -7.13 10.69 3.28
N LYS A 129 -6.83 11.67 4.14
CA LYS A 129 -5.46 11.97 4.54
C LYS A 129 -4.81 10.81 5.31
N GLY A 130 -5.49 10.24 6.30
CA GLY A 130 -5.00 9.06 7.03
C GLY A 130 -4.73 7.88 6.10
N VAL A 131 -5.62 7.62 5.13
CA VAL A 131 -5.42 6.60 4.09
C VAL A 131 -4.19 6.91 3.23
N ALA A 132 -3.96 8.16 2.88
CA ALA A 132 -2.80 8.55 2.06
C ALA A 132 -1.47 8.38 2.81
N GLU A 133 -1.45 8.67 4.12
CA GLU A 133 -0.30 8.51 5.00
C GLU A 133 0.00 7.02 5.25
N ALA A 134 -1.04 6.20 5.44
CA ALA A 134 -0.91 4.77 5.67
C ALA A 134 -0.59 3.95 4.40
N ALA A 135 -1.01 4.44 3.23
CA ALA A 135 -0.72 3.86 1.92
C ALA A 135 -0.04 4.91 1.01
N PRO A 136 1.25 5.19 1.24
CA PRO A 136 1.99 6.17 0.46
C PRO A 136 2.20 5.69 -0.98
N VAL A 137 2.06 6.62 -1.93
CA VAL A 137 2.37 6.38 -3.34
C VAL A 137 3.75 6.98 -3.59
N LEU A 138 4.77 6.12 -3.67
CA LEU A 138 6.19 6.51 -3.80
C LEU A 138 6.52 7.17 -5.15
N GLU A 139 5.64 7.05 -6.15
CA GLU A 139 5.85 7.55 -7.50
C GLU A 139 4.95 8.74 -7.84
N GLY A 140 5.59 9.88 -8.06
CA GLY A 140 4.93 11.12 -8.47
C GLY A 140 4.39 11.93 -7.30
N ASP A 141 4.39 13.25 -7.46
CA ASP A 141 3.89 14.24 -6.51
C ASP A 141 2.34 14.21 -6.48
N TRP A 142 1.78 13.07 -6.08
CA TRP A 142 0.34 12.90 -5.89
C TRP A 142 -0.02 13.31 -4.46
N ASP A 143 0.04 14.62 -4.24
CA ASP A 143 -0.53 15.33 -3.09
C ASP A 143 -2.07 15.25 -3.04
N GLU A 144 -2.68 14.33 -3.79
CA GLU A 144 -4.10 14.14 -3.88
C GLU A 144 -4.49 12.67 -3.84
N ARG A 145 -5.69 12.39 -3.33
CA ARG A 145 -6.37 11.10 -3.39
C ARG A 145 -7.79 11.27 -3.89
N LEU A 146 -8.37 10.20 -4.41
CA LEU A 146 -9.76 10.21 -4.87
C LEU A 146 -10.73 10.03 -3.70
N LEU A 147 -11.86 10.73 -3.75
CA LEU A 147 -13.01 10.49 -2.90
C LEU A 147 -14.22 10.21 -3.80
N LEU A 148 -14.68 8.97 -3.78
CA LEU A 148 -15.84 8.53 -4.55
C LEU A 148 -17.07 8.46 -3.65
N HIS A 149 -18.02 9.34 -3.89
CA HIS A 149 -19.30 9.36 -3.20
C HIS A 149 -20.35 8.63 -4.04
N ILE A 150 -20.91 7.57 -3.46
CA ILE A 150 -22.02 6.82 -4.01
C ILE A 150 -23.26 7.18 -3.18
N SER A 151 -24.11 8.04 -3.72
CA SER A 151 -25.32 8.49 -3.05
C SER A 151 -26.48 7.55 -3.33
N TYR A 152 -27.34 7.34 -2.34
CA TYR A 152 -28.62 6.64 -2.50
C TYR A 152 -29.83 7.57 -2.57
N SER A 153 -29.67 8.88 -2.30
CA SER A 153 -30.76 9.86 -2.29
C SER A 153 -30.30 11.24 -2.76
N PRO A 154 -30.43 11.56 -4.07
CA PRO A 154 -30.79 10.67 -5.18
C PRO A 154 -29.62 9.74 -5.56
N ARG A 155 -29.93 8.62 -6.23
CA ARG A 155 -28.89 7.66 -6.63
C ARG A 155 -27.92 8.24 -7.65
N ARG A 156 -26.66 8.50 -7.26
CA ARG A 156 -25.65 9.18 -8.09
C ARG A 156 -24.22 8.85 -7.66
N TRP A 157 -23.30 8.89 -8.63
CA TRP A 157 -21.87 8.75 -8.40
C TRP A 157 -21.19 10.11 -8.58
N ASN A 158 -20.39 10.52 -7.60
CA ASN A 158 -19.61 11.75 -7.66
C ASN A 158 -18.17 11.47 -7.24
N CYS A 159 -17.21 11.73 -8.13
CA CYS A 159 -15.79 11.61 -7.82
C CYS A 159 -15.19 13.00 -7.55
N ARG A 160 -14.35 13.11 -6.53
CA ARG A 160 -13.63 14.33 -6.19
C ARG A 160 -12.15 14.03 -5.95
N ASN A 161 -11.26 14.92 -6.39
CA ASN A 161 -9.87 14.94 -5.96
C ASN A 161 -9.81 15.64 -4.59
N CYS A 162 -9.22 14.99 -3.60
CA CYS A 162 -8.97 15.52 -2.27
C CYS A 162 -7.51 15.90 -2.14
N SER A 163 -7.22 17.19 -1.93
CA SER A 163 -5.87 17.68 -1.64
C SER A 163 -5.44 17.33 -0.22
N LEU A 164 -4.21 16.83 -0.07
CA LEU A 164 -3.63 16.32 1.17
C LEU A 164 -2.87 17.38 1.97
N SER A 165 -3.09 18.67 1.71
CA SER A 165 -2.41 19.76 2.41
C SER A 165 -2.60 19.67 3.94
N SER A 166 -1.61 20.15 4.70
CA SER A 166 -1.61 20.12 6.17
C SER A 166 -2.86 20.79 6.79
N ASN A 167 -3.46 21.76 6.10
CA ASN A 167 -4.68 22.46 6.52
C ASN A 167 -5.88 22.00 5.70
N ILE A 168 -6.57 20.95 6.16
CA ILE A 168 -7.78 20.45 5.52
C ILE A 168 -8.92 21.46 5.71
N THR A 169 -9.53 21.88 4.61
CA THR A 169 -10.73 22.72 4.59
C THR A 169 -11.82 22.07 3.73
N SER A 170 -13.04 22.59 3.78
CA SER A 170 -14.11 22.14 2.89
C SER A 170 -13.83 22.37 1.40
N SER A 171 -12.88 23.27 1.06
CA SER A 171 -12.45 23.52 -0.31
C SER A 171 -11.34 22.58 -0.80
N SER A 172 -10.86 21.64 0.04
CA SER A 172 -9.88 20.63 -0.34
C SER A 172 -10.42 19.62 -1.38
N LEU A 173 -11.74 19.56 -1.57
CA LEU A 173 -12.39 18.67 -2.54
C LEU A 173 -12.69 19.39 -3.85
N ARG A 174 -12.14 18.88 -4.95
CA ARG A 174 -12.38 19.36 -6.30
C ARG A 174 -13.11 18.31 -7.12
N PRO A 175 -14.25 18.62 -7.77
CA PRO A 175 -14.92 17.67 -8.66
C PRO A 175 -13.99 17.12 -9.75
N CYS A 176 -14.17 15.86 -10.11
CA CYS A 176 -13.45 15.20 -11.19
C CYS A 176 -14.42 14.47 -12.10
N ASP A 177 -14.15 14.47 -13.41
CA ASP A 177 -14.96 13.76 -14.39
C ASP A 177 -14.88 12.25 -14.13
N PHE A 178 -16.01 11.63 -13.83
CA PHE A 178 -16.11 10.20 -13.57
C PHE A 178 -16.92 9.50 -14.65
N LYS A 179 -16.36 8.42 -15.20
CA LYS A 179 -17.02 7.55 -16.18
C LYS A 179 -16.76 6.09 -15.84
N MET A 180 -17.67 5.22 -16.26
CA MET A 180 -17.46 3.79 -16.19
C MET A 180 -17.10 3.25 -17.58
N GLY A 181 -16.21 2.26 -17.63
CA GLY A 181 -15.83 1.58 -18.86
C GLY A 181 -15.04 0.31 -18.58
N LYS A 182 -14.67 -0.40 -19.65
CA LYS A 182 -13.83 -1.62 -19.56
C LYS A 182 -12.37 -1.21 -19.44
N VAL A 183 -11.77 -1.49 -18.29
CA VAL A 183 -10.38 -1.11 -18.00
C VAL A 183 -9.51 -2.35 -17.84
N LEU A 184 -9.95 -3.32 -17.02
CA LEU A 184 -9.15 -4.48 -16.66
C LEU A 184 -8.80 -5.37 -17.87
N THR A 185 -9.73 -5.54 -18.80
CA THR A 185 -9.52 -6.38 -20.00
C THR A 185 -8.52 -5.78 -21.00
N SER A 186 -8.02 -4.56 -20.76
CA SER A 186 -7.05 -3.88 -21.61
C SER A 186 -5.64 -3.84 -21.02
N LEU A 187 -5.44 -4.46 -19.85
CA LEU A 187 -4.17 -4.48 -19.16
C LEU A 187 -3.23 -5.53 -19.75
N GLN A 188 -1.99 -5.12 -19.98
CA GLN A 188 -0.88 -5.99 -20.33
C GLN A 188 -0.15 -6.41 -19.06
N THR A 189 0.22 -7.68 -18.97
CA THR A 189 0.88 -8.24 -17.79
C THR A 189 2.39 -8.33 -18.01
N PHE A 190 3.15 -7.76 -17.07
CA PHE A 190 4.61 -7.83 -17.03
C PHE A 190 5.03 -8.56 -15.76
N LYS A 191 6.00 -9.48 -15.89
CA LYS A 191 6.51 -10.29 -14.78
C LYS A 191 8.03 -10.20 -14.71
N CYS A 192 8.58 -10.00 -13.52
CA CYS A 192 10.03 -9.94 -13.32
C CYS A 192 10.55 -10.97 -12.30
N MET A 193 11.54 -11.74 -12.74
CA MET A 193 12.50 -12.60 -12.05
C MET A 193 13.65 -11.90 -11.30
N HIS A 194 13.45 -11.09 -10.26
CA HIS A 194 14.56 -10.29 -9.70
C HIS A 194 15.36 -11.01 -8.61
N ASN A 195 16.60 -11.40 -8.93
CA ASN A 195 17.58 -11.87 -7.95
C ASN A 195 18.43 -10.71 -7.42
N PHE A 196 18.67 -10.68 -6.11
CA PHE A 196 19.57 -9.71 -5.50
C PHE A 196 20.50 -10.36 -4.46
N ASN A 197 21.68 -9.79 -4.30
CA ASN A 197 22.68 -10.22 -3.32
C ASN A 197 23.54 -9.02 -2.93
N LEU A 198 23.13 -8.33 -1.87
CA LEU A 198 23.76 -7.14 -1.32
C LEU A 198 24.67 -7.54 -0.17
N ARG A 199 25.88 -6.97 -0.13
CA ARG A 199 26.80 -7.08 1.00
C ARG A 199 27.20 -5.71 1.47
N LEU A 200 26.87 -5.37 2.71
CA LEU A 200 27.09 -4.03 3.25
C LEU A 200 27.94 -4.10 4.52
N PRO A 201 29.06 -3.36 4.58
CA PRO A 201 29.80 -3.23 5.82
C PRO A 201 28.99 -2.41 6.84
N ILE A 202 28.97 -2.87 8.08
CA ILE A 202 28.42 -2.13 9.21
C ILE A 202 29.59 -1.37 9.83
N LEU A 203 29.52 -0.03 9.84
CA LEU A 203 30.60 0.83 10.30
C LEU A 203 30.42 1.24 11.78
N ARG A 204 31.52 1.53 12.46
CA ARG A 204 31.55 1.92 13.88
C ARG A 204 30.93 3.30 14.11
N ASP A 205 31.23 4.28 13.26
CA ASP A 205 30.71 5.66 13.35
C ASP A 205 29.28 5.83 12.81
N SER A 206 28.78 4.87 12.03
CA SER A 206 27.37 4.85 11.63
C SER A 206 26.43 4.36 12.73
N ALA A 207 26.97 3.93 13.90
CA ALA A 207 26.20 3.52 15.06
C ALA A 207 25.32 4.63 15.67
N SER A 208 25.52 5.90 15.30
CA SER A 208 24.59 7.00 15.63
C SER A 208 23.37 7.08 14.70
N LYS A 209 23.47 6.57 13.46
CA LYS A 209 22.40 6.62 12.44
C LYS A 209 21.64 5.30 12.25
N PHE A 210 22.28 4.16 12.46
CA PHE A 210 21.67 2.83 12.30
C PHE A 210 21.98 1.98 13.53
N GLN A 211 21.06 1.97 14.50
CA GLN A 211 21.29 1.30 15.79
C GLN A 211 20.85 -0.16 15.76
N THR A 212 19.75 -0.43 15.05
CA THR A 212 19.11 -1.76 14.99
C THR A 212 19.39 -2.47 13.67
N LEU A 213 19.19 -3.79 13.65
CA LEU A 213 19.22 -4.57 12.42
C LEU A 213 18.16 -4.05 11.41
N SER A 214 16.97 -3.66 11.87
CA SER A 214 15.93 -3.08 11.02
C SER A 214 16.40 -1.79 10.33
N ASP A 215 17.11 -0.91 11.04
CA ASP A 215 17.64 0.33 10.45
C ASP A 215 18.63 0.05 9.32
N VAL A 216 19.53 -0.91 9.52
CA VAL A 216 20.50 -1.31 8.49
C VAL A 216 19.81 -2.01 7.32
N LEU A 217 18.79 -2.84 7.56
CA LEU A 217 18.00 -3.45 6.49
C LEU A 217 17.22 -2.41 5.68
N ARG A 218 16.62 -1.40 6.32
CA ARG A 218 16.00 -0.26 5.62
C ARG A 218 17.02 0.49 4.77
N HIS A 219 18.22 0.70 5.30
CA HIS A 219 19.31 1.30 4.53
C HIS A 219 19.72 0.45 3.33
N ALA A 220 19.83 -0.87 3.50
CA ALA A 220 20.13 -1.81 2.42
C ALA A 220 19.08 -1.78 1.30
N ILE A 221 17.80 -1.77 1.68
CA ILE A 221 16.69 -1.63 0.72
C ILE A 221 16.76 -0.28 -0.01
N SER A 222 17.13 0.80 0.68
CA SER A 222 17.31 2.12 0.06
C SER A 222 18.47 2.16 -0.94
N ILE A 223 19.59 1.51 -0.65
CA ILE A 223 20.70 1.34 -1.60
C ILE A 223 20.22 0.55 -2.83
N HIS A 224 19.56 -0.59 -2.60
CA HIS A 224 19.02 -1.42 -3.67
C HIS A 224 18.01 -0.67 -4.55
N ALA A 225 17.18 0.20 -3.96
CA ALA A 225 16.26 1.05 -4.68
C ALA A 225 16.97 2.02 -5.63
N LYS A 226 18.11 2.60 -5.20
CA LYS A 226 18.94 3.48 -6.05
C LYS A 226 19.58 2.70 -7.20
N GLU A 227 20.06 1.49 -6.95
CA GLU A 227 20.59 0.62 -8.00
C GLU A 227 19.52 0.25 -9.03
N LEU A 228 18.33 -0.17 -8.56
CA LEU A 228 17.19 -0.49 -9.41
C LEU A 228 16.71 0.72 -10.21
N ALA A 229 16.74 1.93 -9.65
CA ALA A 229 16.35 3.14 -10.37
C ALA A 229 17.18 3.30 -11.66
N GLY A 230 18.49 3.06 -11.60
CA GLY A 230 19.39 3.11 -12.76
C GLY A 230 19.37 1.88 -13.68
N ALA A 231 18.68 0.80 -13.31
CA ALA A 231 18.67 -0.44 -14.07
C ALA A 231 18.01 -0.26 -15.45
N LYS A 232 18.61 -0.86 -16.48
CA LYS A 232 17.96 -1.01 -17.79
C LYS A 232 17.07 -2.26 -17.77
N ALA A 233 16.17 -2.38 -18.73
CA ALA A 233 15.28 -3.53 -18.81
C ALA A 233 15.35 -4.20 -20.18
N LEU A 234 15.28 -5.53 -20.19
CA LEU A 234 14.87 -6.31 -21.34
C LEU A 234 13.41 -6.74 -21.15
N ILE A 235 12.64 -6.76 -22.23
CA ILE A 235 11.31 -7.37 -22.27
C ILE A 235 11.32 -8.44 -23.34
N ASP A 236 10.96 -9.67 -22.98
CA ASP A 236 10.98 -10.85 -23.85
C ASP A 236 12.34 -10.99 -24.56
N GLY A 237 13.44 -10.75 -23.83
CA GLY A 237 14.82 -10.81 -24.31
C GLY A 237 15.28 -9.61 -25.16
N LYS A 238 14.43 -8.60 -25.39
CA LYS A 238 14.76 -7.41 -26.18
C LYS A 238 14.99 -6.20 -25.31
N LEU A 239 16.05 -5.43 -25.59
CA LEU A 239 16.32 -4.19 -24.87
C LEU A 239 15.20 -3.19 -25.11
N VAL A 240 14.64 -2.67 -24.02
CA VAL A 240 13.55 -1.69 -24.12
C VAL A 240 14.05 -0.42 -24.79
N VAL A 241 13.45 -0.12 -25.93
CA VAL A 241 13.54 1.17 -26.63
C VAL A 241 12.14 1.78 -26.62
N GLU A 242 12.03 3.08 -26.35
CA GLU A 242 10.76 3.78 -26.08
C GLU A 242 9.70 3.68 -27.19
N SER A 243 10.06 3.20 -28.39
CA SER A 243 9.20 3.18 -29.57
C SER A 243 8.54 1.82 -29.89
N GLU A 244 8.76 0.76 -29.10
CA GLU A 244 8.18 -0.56 -29.37
C GLU A 244 6.80 -0.79 -28.72
N SER A 245 5.86 -1.32 -29.50
CA SER A 245 4.56 -1.80 -29.00
C SER A 245 4.63 -3.30 -28.68
N TYR A 246 4.10 -3.70 -27.53
CA TYR A 246 4.01 -5.10 -27.11
C TYR A 246 2.59 -5.63 -27.34
N SER A 247 2.45 -6.92 -27.60
CA SER A 247 1.13 -7.56 -27.75
C SER A 247 0.33 -7.44 -26.46
N SER A 248 -1.00 -7.45 -26.53
CA SER A 248 -1.82 -7.52 -25.30
C SER A 248 -2.09 -8.94 -24.84
N ASP A 249 -1.56 -9.93 -25.55
CA ASP A 249 -1.73 -11.35 -25.24
C ASP A 249 -0.49 -11.90 -24.53
N GLY A 250 -0.73 -12.72 -23.51
CA GLY A 250 0.31 -13.36 -22.70
C GLY A 250 0.92 -12.50 -21.60
N VAL A 251 1.94 -13.07 -20.96
CA VAL A 251 2.75 -12.43 -19.93
C VAL A 251 4.10 -12.07 -20.53
N HIS A 252 4.48 -10.80 -20.44
CA HIS A 252 5.79 -10.32 -20.87
C HIS A 252 6.82 -10.52 -19.76
N GLU A 253 7.94 -11.15 -20.10
CA GLU A 253 9.04 -11.39 -19.16
C GLU A 253 9.97 -10.19 -19.13
N VAL A 254 10.18 -9.64 -17.95
CA VAL A 254 11.03 -8.47 -17.70
C VAL A 254 12.30 -8.91 -16.98
N GLU A 255 13.44 -8.57 -17.56
CA GLU A 255 14.75 -8.75 -16.94
C GLU A 255 15.37 -7.38 -16.65
N LEU A 256 15.83 -7.17 -15.41
CA LEU A 256 16.48 -5.93 -15.01
C LEU A 256 18.00 -6.08 -15.07
N LEU A 257 18.62 -5.27 -15.92
CA LEU A 257 20.07 -5.19 -16.09
C LEU A 257 20.62 -4.11 -15.16
N LEU A 258 21.21 -4.55 -14.05
CA LEU A 258 21.93 -3.68 -13.14
C LEU A 258 23.26 -3.25 -13.76
N SER A 259 23.61 -1.97 -13.62
CA SER A 259 24.92 -1.47 -14.04
C SER A 259 26.00 -2.10 -13.15
N PHE A 260 26.99 -2.74 -13.77
CA PHE A 260 28.13 -3.32 -13.07
C PHE A 260 29.01 -2.27 -12.36
N LEU A 261 28.87 -0.98 -12.70
CA LEU A 261 29.80 0.10 -12.35
C LEU A 261 29.20 1.22 -11.49
N ASN A 262 28.18 0.94 -10.68
CA ASN A 262 27.72 1.93 -9.70
C ASN A 262 28.53 1.81 -8.40
N ASP A 263 29.85 2.01 -8.49
CA ASP A 263 30.77 2.19 -7.35
C ASP A 263 30.51 3.54 -6.67
N SER A 264 29.29 3.75 -6.19
CA SER A 264 28.92 4.92 -5.40
C SER A 264 28.35 4.50 -4.05
N SER A 265 29.14 3.76 -3.26
CA SER A 265 29.02 3.79 -1.79
C SER A 265 30.00 2.89 -1.02
N ILE A 266 30.86 2.10 -1.67
CA ILE A 266 31.99 1.53 -0.91
C ILE A 266 33.13 2.54 -0.98
N GLU A 267 32.99 3.64 -0.21
CA GLU A 267 34.19 4.35 0.23
C GLU A 267 35.15 3.28 0.76
N ALA A 268 36.41 3.32 0.34
CA ALA A 268 37.42 2.40 0.83
C ALA A 268 37.52 2.58 2.36
N CYS A 269 36.82 1.72 3.10
CA CYS A 269 36.76 1.81 4.54
C CYS A 269 38.07 1.28 5.12
N SER A 270 38.62 1.98 6.10
CA SER A 270 39.75 1.43 6.86
C SER A 270 39.25 0.21 7.65
N GLN A 271 40.08 -0.82 7.78
CA GLN A 271 39.70 -2.07 8.48
C GLN A 271 39.32 -1.83 9.96
N GLY A 272 39.75 -0.71 10.55
CA GLY A 272 39.42 -0.32 11.92
C GLY A 272 37.97 0.12 12.13
N ASP A 273 37.28 0.50 11.05
CA ASP A 273 35.95 1.12 11.11
C ASP A 273 34.82 0.13 10.88
N VAL A 274 35.09 -1.09 10.40
CA VAL A 274 34.06 -2.10 10.13
C VAL A 274 33.83 -2.96 11.37
N VAL A 275 32.60 -2.96 11.90
CA VAL A 275 32.19 -3.76 13.05
C VAL A 275 31.44 -5.05 12.67
N GLY A 276 30.99 -5.16 11.42
CA GLY A 276 30.30 -6.33 10.91
C GLY A 276 29.99 -6.25 9.42
N ILE A 277 29.39 -7.30 8.88
CA ILE A 277 28.96 -7.35 7.48
C ILE A 277 27.52 -7.87 7.45
N LEU A 278 26.63 -7.13 6.80
CA LEU A 278 25.30 -7.58 6.45
C LEU A 278 25.36 -8.29 5.09
N SER A 279 24.85 -9.52 5.02
CA SER A 279 24.56 -10.22 3.77
C SER A 279 23.06 -10.27 3.57
N PHE A 280 22.54 -9.60 2.55
CA PHE A 280 21.12 -9.51 2.25
C PHE A 280 20.83 -9.97 0.83
N SER A 281 20.21 -11.13 0.67
CA SER A 281 20.04 -11.79 -0.62
C SER A 281 18.71 -12.51 -0.73
N GLY A 282 18.19 -12.61 -1.95
CA GLY A 282 16.96 -13.35 -2.21
C GLY A 282 16.51 -13.25 -3.66
N LEU A 283 15.35 -13.84 -3.92
CA LEU A 283 14.66 -13.81 -5.21
C LEU A 283 13.25 -13.24 -5.01
N ILE A 284 12.87 -12.29 -5.86
CA ILE A 284 11.56 -11.64 -5.82
C ILE A 284 10.89 -11.83 -7.17
N CYS A 285 9.69 -12.41 -7.14
CA CYS A 285 8.76 -12.35 -8.26
C CYS A 285 7.96 -11.05 -8.13
N SER A 286 7.95 -10.27 -9.20
CA SER A 286 7.22 -9.01 -9.31
C SER A 286 6.26 -9.04 -10.49
N PHE A 287 5.12 -8.36 -10.35
CA PHE A 287 4.14 -8.19 -11.41
C PHE A 287 3.81 -6.70 -11.58
N ALA A 288 3.57 -6.28 -12.82
CA ALA A 288 3.01 -4.97 -13.13
C ALA A 288 1.94 -5.10 -14.23
N TYR A 289 0.95 -4.22 -14.17
CA TYR A 289 -0.13 -4.16 -15.14
C TYR A 289 -0.19 -2.79 -15.80
N LEU A 290 -0.05 -2.76 -17.12
CA LEU A 290 0.03 -1.54 -17.91
C LEU A 290 -1.16 -1.42 -18.85
N ASN A 291 -1.74 -0.22 -18.95
CA ASN A 291 -2.67 0.04 -20.04
C ASN A 291 -1.90 0.21 -21.35
N SER A 292 -2.40 -0.34 -22.47
CA SER A 292 -1.72 -0.23 -23.77
C SER A 292 -1.48 1.21 -24.28
N LYS A 293 -2.13 2.21 -23.68
CA LYS A 293 -1.92 3.64 -23.98
C LYS A 293 -0.83 4.30 -23.12
N GLU A 294 -0.36 3.62 -22.08
CA GLU A 294 0.73 4.09 -21.23
C GLU A 294 2.08 3.76 -21.85
N PRO A 295 3.13 4.57 -21.57
CA PRO A 295 4.46 4.27 -22.06
C PRO A 295 5.00 3.01 -21.37
N ILE A 296 5.76 2.19 -22.11
CA ILE A 296 6.36 0.96 -21.59
C ILE A 296 7.30 1.21 -20.39
N SER A 297 7.93 2.39 -20.34
CA SER A 297 8.76 2.82 -19.20
C SER A 297 7.99 2.83 -17.88
N GLN A 298 6.66 3.03 -17.90
CA GLN A 298 5.83 2.92 -16.71
C GLN A 298 5.74 1.48 -16.20
N ALA A 299 5.67 0.46 -17.06
CA ALA A 299 5.68 -0.94 -16.60
C ALA A 299 7.00 -1.29 -15.90
N ILE A 300 8.12 -0.82 -16.44
CA ILE A 300 9.44 -1.03 -15.83
C ILE A 300 9.54 -0.32 -14.47
N THR A 301 8.98 0.89 -14.38
CA THR A 301 8.92 1.70 -13.16
C THR A 301 8.06 1.00 -12.10
N ASP A 302 6.87 0.55 -12.49
CA ASP A 302 5.95 -0.23 -11.65
C ASP A 302 6.58 -1.53 -11.11
N ILE A 303 7.35 -2.26 -11.95
CA ILE A 303 8.09 -3.47 -11.54
C ILE A 303 9.16 -3.12 -10.49
N LYS A 304 9.98 -2.09 -10.75
CA LYS A 304 11.01 -1.66 -9.79
C LYS A 304 10.40 -1.23 -8.46
N GLY A 305 9.31 -0.45 -8.52
CA GLY A 305 8.56 -0.01 -7.35
C GLY A 305 7.96 -1.17 -6.56
N ASP A 306 7.42 -2.20 -7.25
CA ASP A 306 6.89 -3.40 -6.62
C ASP A 306 7.97 -4.24 -5.92
N ILE A 307 9.14 -4.41 -6.52
CA ILE A 307 10.28 -5.11 -5.89
C ILE A 307 10.65 -4.43 -4.56
N ILE A 308 10.80 -3.10 -4.57
CA ILE A 308 11.16 -2.33 -3.37
C ILE A 308 10.05 -2.35 -2.34
N THR A 309 8.80 -2.10 -2.75
CA THR A 309 7.63 -2.13 -1.86
C THR A 309 7.49 -3.51 -1.21
N SER A 310 7.78 -4.58 -1.96
CA SER A 310 7.72 -5.94 -1.45
C SER A 310 8.83 -6.24 -0.44
N LEU A 311 10.03 -5.69 -0.60
CA LEU A 311 11.10 -5.79 0.40
C LEU A 311 10.76 -5.02 1.69
N GLN A 312 10.24 -3.79 1.54
CA GLN A 312 9.80 -2.96 2.65
C GLN A 312 8.67 -3.62 3.43
N SER A 313 7.63 -4.09 2.73
CA SER A 313 6.48 -4.76 3.36
C SER A 313 6.89 -5.98 4.19
N ARG A 314 7.82 -6.79 3.68
CA ARG A 314 8.35 -7.95 4.44
C ARG A 314 9.10 -7.52 5.69
N LEU A 315 9.91 -6.46 5.61
CA LEU A 315 10.62 -5.93 6.77
C LEU A 315 9.64 -5.33 7.78
N ASP A 316 8.63 -4.60 7.32
CA ASP A 316 7.64 -4.00 8.20
C ASP A 316 6.78 -5.07 8.89
N ILE A 317 6.39 -6.16 8.21
CA ILE A 317 5.70 -7.30 8.84
C ILE A 317 6.54 -7.89 9.98
N ILE A 318 7.84 -8.09 9.74
CA ILE A 318 8.77 -8.58 10.76
C ILE A 318 8.87 -7.60 11.95
N CYS A 319 8.82 -6.29 11.69
CA CYS A 319 8.83 -5.28 12.75
C CYS A 319 7.50 -5.21 13.52
N ASP A 320 6.37 -5.30 12.84
CA ASP A 320 5.04 -5.25 13.44
C ASP A 320 4.85 -6.39 14.47
N GLU A 321 5.33 -7.60 14.17
CA GLU A 321 5.25 -8.76 15.08
C GLU A 321 5.96 -8.51 16.42
N VAL A 322 7.07 -7.79 16.37
CA VAL A 322 7.88 -7.48 17.54
C VAL A 322 7.21 -6.46 18.46
N ASP A 323 6.49 -5.51 17.88
CA ASP A 323 5.80 -4.47 18.65
C ASP A 323 4.57 -5.03 19.38
N VAL A 324 3.90 -6.03 18.80
CA VAL A 324 2.77 -6.75 19.44
C VAL A 324 3.21 -7.53 20.68
N ASP A 325 4.33 -8.24 20.62
CA ASP A 325 4.86 -9.01 21.77
C ASP A 325 5.34 -8.11 22.92
N SER A 326 5.74 -6.87 22.63
CA SER A 326 6.23 -5.91 23.63
C SER A 326 5.12 -5.26 24.45
N GLY A 327 3.88 -5.22 23.94
CA GLY A 327 2.73 -4.56 24.56
C GLY A 327 2.01 -5.37 25.66
N ASN A 328 2.31 -6.66 25.80
CA ASN A 328 1.61 -7.56 26.73
C ASN A 328 2.24 -7.68 28.14
N ASN A 329 3.32 -6.98 28.44
CA ASN A 329 3.97 -7.02 29.76
C ASN A 329 3.41 -5.96 30.72
N HIS A 330 2.16 -6.14 31.16
CA HIS A 330 1.63 -5.44 32.33
C HIS A 330 1.93 -6.18 33.63
N ASP A 331 2.96 -5.68 34.31
CA ASP A 331 3.24 -5.60 35.75
C ASP A 331 2.32 -6.36 36.75
N VAL A 332 2.81 -7.47 37.31
CA VAL A 332 2.55 -7.87 38.71
C VAL A 332 3.88 -8.38 39.28
N GLY A 333 4.48 -7.60 40.16
CA GLY A 333 5.78 -7.89 40.75
C GLY A 333 5.84 -9.12 41.66
N SER A 334 7.00 -9.79 41.66
CA SER A 334 7.72 -10.18 42.89
C SER A 334 9.10 -10.79 42.54
N GLN A 335 10.13 -10.22 43.18
CA GLN A 335 11.41 -10.83 43.61
C GLN A 335 12.37 -11.49 42.61
N VAL A 336 13.47 -10.75 42.39
CA VAL A 336 14.88 -11.17 42.36
C VAL A 336 15.16 -12.68 42.22
N SER A 337 15.49 -13.10 41.01
CA SER A 337 16.46 -14.16 40.75
C SER A 337 17.16 -13.91 39.42
N ASN A 338 18.48 -13.78 39.46
CA ASN A 338 19.37 -13.83 38.32
C ASN A 338 19.13 -15.13 37.55
N GLU A 339 18.67 -15.05 36.29
CA GLU A 339 19.10 -15.87 35.16
C GLU A 339 18.22 -15.57 33.92
N ILE A 340 18.89 -15.23 32.80
CA ILE A 340 18.38 -15.13 31.43
C ILE A 340 17.45 -13.92 31.17
N SER A 341 18.06 -12.77 30.88
CA SER A 341 17.38 -11.62 30.25
C SER A 341 16.71 -12.10 28.95
N ALA A 342 15.41 -11.88 28.83
CA ALA A 342 14.64 -12.06 27.61
C ALA A 342 15.43 -11.52 26.40
N GLU A 343 15.78 -12.39 25.45
CA GLU A 343 16.53 -12.01 24.26
C GLU A 343 15.68 -11.01 23.45
N LYS A 344 16.24 -9.82 23.18
CA LYS A 344 15.57 -8.85 22.30
C LYS A 344 15.29 -9.51 20.95
N PRO A 345 14.09 -9.31 20.37
CA PRO A 345 13.75 -9.89 19.09
C PRO A 345 14.73 -9.41 18.00
N VAL A 346 15.05 -10.33 17.08
CA VAL A 346 16.14 -10.18 16.08
C VAL A 346 16.15 -8.82 15.35
N PRO A 347 15.02 -8.24 14.92
CA PRO A 347 14.97 -6.95 14.23
C PRO A 347 15.43 -5.76 15.10
N GLN A 348 15.25 -5.85 16.42
CA GLN A 348 15.63 -4.83 17.41
C GLN A 348 17.03 -5.05 17.99
N LEU A 349 17.77 -6.06 17.50
CA LEU A 349 19.13 -6.32 17.97
C LEU A 349 20.04 -5.13 17.64
N VAL A 350 20.74 -4.68 18.68
CA VAL A 350 21.71 -3.60 18.59
C VAL A 350 23.01 -4.17 18.07
N LEU A 351 23.40 -3.76 16.86
CA LEU A 351 24.43 -4.47 16.07
C LEU A 351 25.81 -4.46 16.72
N HIS A 352 26.19 -3.38 17.41
CA HIS A 352 27.50 -3.28 18.08
C HIS A 352 27.62 -4.13 19.35
N LEU A 353 26.52 -4.68 19.86
CA LEU A 353 26.50 -5.59 21.02
C LEU A 353 26.53 -7.07 20.60
N LEU A 354 26.36 -7.36 19.30
CA LEU A 354 26.33 -8.73 18.79
C LEU A 354 27.73 -9.34 18.75
N ARG A 355 27.91 -10.44 19.48
CA ARG A 355 29.15 -11.24 19.48
C ARG A 355 29.07 -12.50 18.60
N LYS A 356 27.89 -12.82 18.07
CA LYS A 356 27.61 -13.99 17.22
C LYS A 356 26.86 -13.55 15.97
N GLY A 357 27.05 -14.29 14.87
CA GLY A 357 26.27 -14.07 13.65
C GLY A 357 24.78 -14.29 13.89
N CYS A 358 23.94 -13.46 13.27
CA CYS A 358 22.48 -13.60 13.29
C CYS A 358 21.96 -13.81 11.86
N SER A 359 20.80 -14.47 11.75
CA SER A 359 20.10 -14.66 10.49
C SER A 359 18.63 -14.38 10.70
N LEU A 360 18.01 -13.68 9.74
CA LEU A 360 16.61 -13.27 9.80
C LEU A 360 15.94 -13.68 8.48
N PRO A 361 15.15 -14.77 8.47
CA PRO A 361 14.41 -15.16 7.28
C PRO A 361 13.24 -14.18 7.03
N PHE A 362 13.06 -13.76 5.79
CA PHE A 362 11.98 -12.87 5.40
C PHE A 362 10.71 -13.66 5.01
N PRO A 363 9.49 -13.11 5.24
CA PRO A 363 8.25 -13.70 4.76
C PRO A 363 8.26 -13.99 3.25
N ARG A 364 7.67 -15.13 2.87
CA ARG A 364 7.52 -15.55 1.47
C ARG A 364 6.30 -14.88 0.86
N ARG A 365 6.49 -14.21 -0.28
CA ARG A 365 5.38 -13.62 -1.03
C ARG A 365 4.69 -14.70 -1.86
N VAL A 366 3.37 -14.80 -1.73
CA VAL A 366 2.51 -15.70 -2.52
C VAL A 366 1.50 -14.89 -3.30
N PHE A 367 1.03 -15.41 -4.43
CA PHE A 367 0.09 -14.70 -5.30
C PHE A 367 -1.24 -15.43 -5.37
N ALA A 368 -2.33 -14.67 -5.34
CA ALA A 368 -3.69 -15.14 -5.51
C ALA A 368 -4.34 -14.41 -6.70
N PRO A 369 -5.01 -15.13 -7.62
CA PRO A 369 -5.81 -14.49 -8.66
C PRO A 369 -6.89 -13.60 -8.02
N TRP A 370 -7.10 -12.40 -8.56
CA TRP A 370 -8.08 -11.44 -8.06
C TRP A 370 -9.10 -11.07 -9.14
N LEU A 371 -8.74 -10.20 -10.08
CA LEU A 371 -9.69 -9.67 -11.09
C LEU A 371 -9.15 -9.83 -12.51
N ALA A 372 -9.90 -10.49 -13.39
CA ALA A 372 -9.60 -10.55 -14.82
C ALA A 372 -8.13 -10.94 -15.14
N GLY A 373 -7.56 -11.89 -14.38
CA GLY A 373 -6.17 -12.34 -14.53
C GLY A 373 -5.12 -11.50 -13.79
N VAL A 374 -5.53 -10.41 -13.13
CA VAL A 374 -4.69 -9.64 -12.21
C VAL A 374 -4.51 -10.40 -10.91
N TYR A 375 -3.27 -10.42 -10.42
CA TYR A 375 -2.87 -10.98 -9.13
C TYR A 375 -2.80 -9.93 -8.03
N VAL A 376 -3.17 -10.34 -6.82
CA VAL A 376 -2.76 -9.73 -5.55
C VAL A 376 -1.80 -10.67 -4.83
N CYS A 377 -1.11 -10.19 -3.81
CA CYS A 377 -0.20 -11.00 -3.02
C CYS A 377 -0.54 -11.02 -1.53
N ASP A 378 -0.02 -12.03 -0.85
CA ASP A 378 0.05 -12.12 0.61
C ASP A 378 1.49 -12.54 1.01
N TYR A 379 1.83 -12.39 2.28
CA TYR A 379 3.13 -12.75 2.85
C TYR A 379 2.95 -13.81 3.92
N LEU A 380 3.52 -14.99 3.65
CA LEU A 380 3.54 -16.11 4.59
C LEU A 380 4.82 -16.09 5.39
N GLN A 381 4.70 -16.20 6.71
CA GLN A 381 5.85 -16.42 7.57
C GLN A 381 6.58 -17.73 7.18
N PRO A 382 7.89 -17.85 7.47
CA PRO A 382 8.65 -19.06 7.14
C PRO A 382 8.04 -20.36 7.71
N SER A 383 7.32 -20.27 8.83
CA SER A 383 6.62 -21.37 9.50
C SER A 383 5.23 -21.68 8.94
N GLU A 384 4.65 -20.80 8.12
CA GLU A 384 3.27 -20.93 7.60
C GLU A 384 3.23 -21.73 6.28
N THR A 385 2.12 -22.45 6.07
CA THR A 385 1.81 -23.18 4.83
C THR A 385 0.69 -22.47 4.05
N VAL A 386 0.71 -22.62 2.72
CA VAL A 386 -0.20 -21.91 1.79
C VAL A 386 -1.68 -22.22 2.05
N GLU A 387 -2.01 -23.40 2.60
CA GLU A 387 -3.38 -23.84 2.85
C GLU A 387 -4.12 -23.03 3.92
N LYS A 388 -3.42 -22.22 4.75
CA LYS A 388 -4.00 -21.61 5.95
C LYS A 388 -4.57 -20.18 5.78
N ARG A 389 -4.34 -19.47 4.66
CA ARG A 389 -4.62 -18.01 4.59
C ARG A 389 -5.54 -17.48 3.48
N LEU A 390 -6.01 -18.31 2.54
CA LEU A 390 -6.87 -17.82 1.45
C LEU A 390 -8.40 -18.03 1.64
N PRO A 391 -9.06 -17.50 2.69
CA PRO A 391 -10.52 -17.35 2.66
C PRO A 391 -11.03 -15.90 2.79
N GLY A 392 -10.20 -14.87 2.62
CA GLY A 392 -10.58 -13.47 2.93
C GLY A 392 -10.73 -12.48 1.78
N LEU A 393 -10.48 -12.86 0.53
CA LEU A 393 -10.48 -11.93 -0.63
C LEU A 393 -11.34 -12.38 -1.82
N CYS A 394 -12.26 -13.32 -1.60
CA CYS A 394 -13.25 -13.71 -2.61
C CYS A 394 -14.60 -13.02 -2.34
#